data_AF-A0A6I3UWM1-F1
#
_entry.id   AF-A0A6I3UWM1-F1
#
_cell.length_a   1.000
_cell.length_b   1.000
_cell.length_c   1.000
_cell.angle_alpha   90.00
_cell.angle_beta   90.00
_cell.angle_gamma   90.00
#
_symmetry.space_group_name_H-M   'P 1'
#
loop_
_entity.id
_entity.type
_entity.pdbx_description
1 polymer ?
#
loop_
_entity_poly.entity_id
_entity_poly.type
_entity_poly.pdbx_seq_one_letter_code
_entity_poly.pdbx_strand_id
1 'polypeptide(L)'
;ACSSGGKNANQPVTYTYVFSSDPATLDYTVSGNSSTKQVTGNVIDGLLENDQYGNLVPSVAEDWSVSKDGLTYTYKIRKGIKWYTNEGEEYGEVKAQDFVTGLKHAVAKKSQALYLVQDSIKGLDDYINGKTNDFSTVGIKATDDYTLVYTLNNPESFWNSKTTMG
;
A
#
# COMPACT_ATOMS: atom_id res chain seq x y z
N ALA A 1 17.94 -28.01 -26.98
CA ALA A 1 17.53 -29.21 -26.23
C ALA A 1 16.79 -28.76 -24.98
N CYS A 2 15.48 -29.02 -24.91
CA CYS A 2 14.66 -28.75 -23.75
C CYS A 2 15.10 -29.66 -22.60
N SER A 3 15.43 -29.13 -21.42
CA SER A 3 15.49 -29.92 -20.20
C SER A 3 14.37 -29.49 -19.27
N SER A 4 13.24 -30.17 -19.39
CA SER A 4 12.21 -30.28 -18.36
C SER A 4 12.81 -31.00 -17.14
N GLY A 5 13.47 -30.24 -16.27
CA GLY A 5 13.86 -30.69 -14.93
C GLY A 5 12.87 -30.13 -13.93
N GLY A 6 12.06 -30.99 -13.31
CA GLY A 6 11.14 -30.60 -12.26
C GLY A 6 11.89 -29.84 -11.16
N LYS A 7 11.52 -28.59 -10.92
CA LYS A 7 12.06 -27.81 -9.81
C LYS A 7 11.60 -28.47 -8.51
N ASN A 8 12.55 -29.08 -7.79
CA ASN A 8 12.32 -29.47 -6.40
C ASN A 8 12.07 -28.18 -5.60
N ALA A 9 10.81 -27.95 -5.23
CA ALA A 9 10.35 -26.73 -4.54
C ALA A 9 10.89 -26.55 -3.11
N ASN A 10 11.78 -27.43 -2.64
CA ASN A 10 12.20 -27.55 -1.24
C ASN A 10 13.69 -27.29 -0.99
N GLN A 11 14.42 -26.75 -1.97
CA GLN A 11 15.80 -26.29 -1.78
C GLN A 11 15.82 -24.76 -1.66
N PRO A 12 16.60 -24.17 -0.73
CA PRO A 12 16.72 -22.73 -0.61
C PRO A 12 17.23 -22.15 -1.93
N VAL A 13 16.44 -21.24 -2.52
CA VAL A 13 16.81 -20.50 -3.72
C VAL A 13 17.42 -19.17 -3.27
N THR A 14 18.72 -19.02 -3.43
CA THR A 14 19.40 -17.75 -3.17
C THR A 14 19.26 -16.83 -4.38
N TYR A 15 18.64 -15.67 -4.18
CA TYR A 15 18.61 -14.58 -5.15
C TYR A 15 19.66 -13.53 -4.76
N THR A 16 20.59 -13.24 -5.66
CA THR A 16 21.63 -12.21 -5.45
C THR A 16 21.42 -11.05 -6.41
N TYR A 17 21.35 -9.84 -5.87
CA TYR A 17 21.14 -8.62 -6.63
C TYR A 17 22.10 -7.53 -6.18
N VAL A 18 22.51 -6.65 -7.10
CA VAL A 18 23.39 -5.52 -6.81
C VAL A 18 22.56 -4.24 -6.80
N PHE A 19 22.54 -3.54 -5.67
CA PHE A 19 21.90 -2.24 -5.56
C PHE A 19 22.79 -1.16 -6.18
N SER A 20 22.21 -0.24 -6.94
CA SER A 20 22.92 0.91 -7.50
C SER A 20 23.26 1.98 -6.45
N SER A 21 22.53 1.97 -5.33
CA SER A 21 22.71 2.85 -4.17
C SER A 21 22.02 2.23 -2.96
N ASP A 22 22.51 2.49 -1.76
CA ASP A 22 21.90 1.99 -0.53
C ASP A 22 20.50 2.61 -0.28
N PRO A 23 19.58 1.87 0.35
CA PRO A 23 18.33 2.44 0.85
C PRO A 23 18.64 3.37 2.04
N ALA A 24 18.18 4.63 1.96
CA ALA A 24 18.36 5.59 3.05
C ALA A 24 17.49 5.29 4.29
N THR A 25 16.41 4.53 4.09
CA THR A 25 15.46 4.09 5.11
C THR A 25 14.69 2.88 4.59
N LEU A 26 14.11 2.09 5.50
CA LEU A 26 13.12 1.04 5.21
C LEU A 26 11.68 1.48 5.51
N ASP A 27 11.47 2.71 5.97
CA ASP A 27 10.13 3.28 6.10
C ASP A 27 9.55 3.58 4.71
N TYR A 28 8.75 2.63 4.21
CA TYR A 28 8.11 2.68 2.90
C TYR A 28 7.09 3.82 2.78
N THR A 29 6.54 4.30 3.91
CA THR A 29 5.52 5.35 3.91
C THR A 29 6.12 6.74 3.73
N VAL A 30 7.43 6.91 3.96
CA VAL A 30 8.13 8.21 3.97
C VAL A 30 9.01 8.43 2.73
N SER A 31 9.63 7.36 2.22
CA SER A 31 10.64 7.45 1.16
C SER A 31 10.05 7.35 -0.25
N GLY A 32 10.41 8.27 -1.14
CA GLY A 32 10.12 8.17 -2.57
C GLY A 32 11.16 7.38 -3.37
N ASN A 33 12.30 7.05 -2.75
CA ASN A 33 13.50 6.56 -3.42
C ASN A 33 13.35 5.15 -3.98
N SER A 34 13.91 4.93 -5.18
CA SER A 34 13.88 3.63 -5.85
C SER A 34 14.63 2.53 -5.08
N SER A 35 15.77 2.85 -4.44
CA SER A 35 16.53 1.88 -3.65
C SER A 35 15.75 1.36 -2.44
N THR A 36 15.01 2.23 -1.74
CA THR A 36 14.07 1.82 -0.69
C THR A 36 12.98 0.92 -1.26
N LYS A 37 12.34 1.34 -2.36
CA LYS A 37 11.24 0.60 -3.00
C LYS A 37 11.66 -0.79 -3.51
N GLN A 38 12.89 -0.94 -3.98
CA GLN A 38 13.43 -2.24 -4.39
C GLN A 38 13.50 -3.24 -3.24
N VAL A 39 13.73 -2.78 -2.01
CA VAL A 39 13.71 -3.64 -0.83
C VAL A 39 12.29 -3.82 -0.33
N THR A 40 11.57 -2.71 -0.10
CA THR A 40 10.25 -2.73 0.55
C THR A 40 9.18 -3.40 -0.31
N GLY A 41 9.28 -3.34 -1.64
CA GLY A 41 8.34 -4.01 -2.54
C GLY A 41 8.38 -5.55 -2.50
N ASN A 42 9.36 -6.15 -1.82
CA ASN A 42 9.40 -7.59 -1.57
C ASN A 42 8.84 -8.00 -0.20
N VAL A 43 8.55 -7.03 0.68
CA VAL A 43 8.19 -7.29 2.07
C VAL A 43 6.95 -6.52 2.55
N ILE A 44 6.43 -5.61 1.72
CA ILE A 44 5.23 -4.81 1.99
C ILE A 44 4.28 -4.95 0.80
N ASP A 45 3.08 -5.42 1.08
CA ASP A 45 2.01 -5.57 0.09
C ASP A 45 1.01 -4.41 0.16
N GLY A 46 0.61 -3.92 -1.03
CA GLY A 46 -0.48 -2.94 -1.16
C GLY A 46 -1.86 -3.57 -1.10
N LEU A 47 -2.91 -2.76 -1.21
CA LEU A 47 -4.29 -3.26 -1.35
C LEU A 47 -4.42 -4.10 -2.63
N LEU A 48 -3.77 -3.64 -3.70
CA LEU A 48 -3.68 -4.31 -4.99
C LEU A 48 -2.21 -4.55 -5.35
N GLU A 49 -1.96 -5.37 -6.36
CA GLU A 49 -0.63 -5.56 -6.95
C GLU A 49 -0.74 -5.57 -8.47
N ASN A 50 0.39 -5.49 -9.17
CA ASN A 50 0.46 -5.69 -10.61
C ASN A 50 0.89 -7.14 -10.91
N ASP A 51 0.18 -7.82 -11.79
CA ASP A 51 0.67 -9.08 -12.35
C ASP A 51 1.88 -8.86 -13.28
N GLN A 52 2.44 -9.95 -13.80
CA GLN A 52 3.58 -9.91 -14.73
C GLN A 52 3.33 -9.13 -16.04
N TYR A 53 2.06 -8.82 -16.35
CA TYR A 53 1.64 -8.05 -17.52
C TYR A 53 1.26 -6.61 -17.18
N GLY A 54 1.34 -6.22 -15.91
CA GLY A 54 0.97 -4.89 -15.43
C GLY A 54 -0.53 -4.72 -15.16
N ASN A 55 -1.31 -5.82 -15.12
CA ASN A 55 -2.72 -5.74 -14.75
C ASN A 55 -2.86 -5.66 -13.24
N LEU A 56 -3.79 -4.85 -12.76
CA LEU A 56 -4.12 -4.77 -11.34
C LEU A 56 -4.85 -6.04 -10.88
N VAL A 57 -4.34 -6.67 -9.83
CA VAL A 57 -4.88 -7.88 -9.20
C VAL A 57 -5.05 -7.70 -7.69
N PRO A 58 -5.97 -8.43 -7.05
CA PRO A 58 -6.13 -8.44 -5.59
C PRO A 58 -4.83 -8.82 -4.86
N SER A 59 -4.45 -8.07 -3.83
CA SER A 59 -3.35 -8.40 -2.91
C SER A 59 -3.85 -8.44 -1.47
N VAL A 60 -3.56 -7.45 -0.62
CA VAL A 60 -4.11 -7.36 0.76
C VAL A 60 -5.63 -7.23 0.73
N ALA A 61 -6.19 -6.49 -0.24
CA ALA A 61 -7.61 -6.51 -0.51
C ALA A 61 -7.96 -7.74 -1.36
N GLU A 62 -8.97 -8.50 -0.94
CA GLU A 62 -9.52 -9.61 -1.74
C GLU A 62 -10.56 -9.15 -2.77
N ASP A 63 -11.22 -8.03 -2.50
CA ASP A 63 -12.24 -7.45 -3.38
C ASP A 63 -12.33 -5.93 -3.18
N TRP A 64 -12.87 -5.22 -4.17
CA TRP A 64 -13.19 -3.82 -4.06
C TRP A 64 -14.40 -3.42 -4.91
N SER A 65 -15.05 -2.34 -4.51
CA SER A 65 -16.16 -1.73 -5.25
C SER A 65 -15.95 -0.23 -5.41
N VAL A 66 -16.50 0.32 -6.49
CA VAL A 66 -16.49 1.75 -6.79
C VAL A 66 -17.92 2.24 -6.88
N SER A 67 -18.23 3.37 -6.22
CA SER A 67 -19.54 4.01 -6.33
C SER A 67 -19.80 4.48 -7.76
N LYS A 68 -21.10 4.65 -8.10
CA LYS A 68 -21.53 5.07 -9.45
C LYS A 68 -20.96 6.42 -9.90
N ASP A 69 -20.68 7.31 -8.95
CA ASP A 69 -20.07 8.62 -9.19
C ASP A 69 -18.54 8.56 -9.29
N GLY A 70 -17.91 7.40 -9.05
CA GLY A 70 -16.46 7.23 -9.11
C GLY A 70 -15.69 7.85 -7.94
N LEU A 71 -16.38 8.30 -6.89
CA LEU A 71 -15.76 9.03 -5.77
C LEU A 71 -15.43 8.15 -4.56
N THR A 72 -16.16 7.06 -4.36
CA THR A 72 -16.02 6.20 -3.18
C THR A 72 -15.50 4.83 -3.60
N TYR A 73 -14.35 4.46 -3.04
CA TYR A 73 -13.74 3.15 -3.22
C TYR A 73 -13.80 2.40 -1.89
N THR A 74 -14.36 1.20 -1.91
CA THR A 74 -14.45 0.34 -0.73
C THR A 74 -13.69 -0.95 -0.99
N TYR A 75 -12.70 -1.23 -0.14
CA TYR A 75 -11.83 -2.39 -0.21
C TYR A 75 -12.16 -3.36 0.92
N LYS A 76 -12.21 -4.66 0.60
CA LYS A 76 -12.35 -5.75 1.58
C LYS A 76 -10.99 -6.37 1.81
N ILE A 77 -10.48 -6.22 3.02
CA ILE A 77 -9.18 -6.74 3.44
C ILE A 77 -9.31 -8.22 3.78
N ARG A 78 -8.35 -9.03 3.33
CA ARG A 78 -8.28 -10.45 3.67
C ARG A 78 -8.21 -10.62 5.19
N LYS A 79 -8.92 -11.62 5.70
CA LYS A 79 -8.79 -12.01 7.11
C LYS A 79 -7.58 -12.92 7.30
N GLY A 80 -6.94 -12.82 8.46
CA GLY A 80 -5.86 -13.70 8.87
C GLY A 80 -4.47 -13.36 8.31
N ILE A 81 -4.33 -12.34 7.45
CA ILE A 81 -3.02 -11.85 7.03
C ILE A 81 -2.31 -11.16 8.21
N LYS A 82 -1.00 -11.40 8.37
CA LYS A 82 -0.26 -10.96 9.56
C LYS A 82 0.86 -9.99 9.20
N TRP A 83 1.05 -9.00 10.06
CA TRP A 83 2.32 -8.30 10.19
C TRP A 83 3.36 -9.22 10.81
N TYR A 84 4.60 -9.08 10.36
CA TYR A 84 5.75 -9.81 10.89
C TYR A 84 6.79 -8.86 11.46
N THR A 85 7.51 -9.27 12.50
CA THR A 85 8.66 -8.53 13.02
C THR A 85 9.88 -8.71 12.12
N ASN A 86 10.95 -7.97 12.41
CA ASN A 86 12.24 -8.13 11.71
C ASN A 86 12.91 -9.50 11.96
N GLU A 87 12.50 -10.22 13.00
CA GLU A 87 12.91 -11.62 13.24
C GLU A 87 12.05 -12.63 12.47
N GLY A 88 10.97 -12.20 11.82
CA GLY A 88 10.05 -13.07 11.09
C GLY A 88 8.95 -13.69 11.96
N GLU A 89 8.71 -13.15 13.14
CA GLU A 89 7.64 -13.62 14.04
C GLU A 89 6.31 -12.92 13.75
N GLU A 90 5.19 -13.64 13.85
CA GLU A 90 3.86 -13.04 13.72
C GLU A 90 3.63 -11.99 14.82
N TYR A 91 3.32 -10.76 14.42
CA TYR A 91 3.08 -9.66 15.35
C TYR A 91 1.59 -9.45 15.60
N GLY A 92 0.81 -9.31 14.54
CA GLY A 92 -0.60 -8.96 14.63
C GLY A 92 -1.29 -9.07 13.28
N GLU A 93 -2.61 -9.09 13.29
CA GLU A 93 -3.38 -9.12 12.05
C GLU A 93 -3.40 -7.76 11.38
N VAL A 94 -3.28 -7.74 10.04
CA VAL A 94 -3.45 -6.51 9.27
C VAL A 94 -4.92 -6.12 9.32
N LYS A 95 -5.18 -4.85 9.65
CA LYS A 95 -6.53 -4.29 9.73
C LYS A 95 -6.66 -3.02 8.90
N ALA A 96 -7.90 -2.64 8.57
CA ALA A 96 -8.19 -1.40 7.84
C ALA A 96 -7.63 -0.14 8.53
N GLN A 97 -7.55 -0.15 9.86
CA GLN A 97 -7.01 0.92 10.68
C GLN A 97 -5.51 1.14 10.45
N ASP A 98 -4.77 0.11 10.00
CA ASP A 98 -3.34 0.22 9.71
C ASP A 98 -3.09 1.16 8.53
N PHE A 99 -3.93 1.11 7.49
CA PHE A 99 -3.87 2.02 6.34
C PHE A 99 -4.18 3.47 6.73
N VAL A 100 -5.17 3.67 7.63
CA VAL A 100 -5.48 4.99 8.19
C VAL A 100 -4.27 5.53 8.98
N THR A 101 -3.63 4.67 9.76
CA THR A 101 -2.44 4.99 10.55
C THR A 101 -1.24 5.28 9.66
N GLY A 102 -1.04 4.50 8.59
CA GLY A 102 0.01 4.70 7.60
C GLY A 102 -0.09 6.06 6.92
N LEU A 103 -1.28 6.48 6.48
CA LEU A 103 -1.46 7.82 5.91
C LEU A 103 -1.19 8.92 6.94
N LYS A 104 -1.66 8.77 8.19
CA LYS A 104 -1.35 9.72 9.27
C LYS A 104 0.15 9.86 9.50
N HIS A 105 0.87 8.73 9.55
CA HIS A 105 2.31 8.71 9.74
C HIS A 105 3.05 9.34 8.55
N ALA A 106 2.64 9.03 7.31
CA ALA A 106 3.18 9.66 6.10
C ALA A 106 3.02 11.19 6.14
N VAL A 107 1.86 11.69 6.55
CA VAL A 107 1.63 13.13 6.73
C VAL A 107 2.52 13.71 7.84
N ALA A 108 2.54 13.08 9.02
CA ALA A 108 3.31 13.54 10.17
C ALA A 108 4.82 13.59 9.89
N LYS A 109 5.32 12.67 9.07
CA LYS A 109 6.73 12.59 8.66
C LYS A 109 7.04 13.40 7.40
N LYS A 110 6.08 14.13 6.84
CA LYS A 110 6.23 14.89 5.59
C LYS A 110 6.78 14.01 4.47
N SER A 111 6.16 12.85 4.30
CA SER A 111 6.56 11.85 3.32
C SER A 111 6.77 12.47 1.93
N GLN A 112 7.84 12.04 1.28
CA GLN A 112 8.18 12.46 -0.09
C GLN A 112 7.16 11.94 -1.12
N ALA A 113 6.32 10.97 -0.74
CA ALA A 113 5.32 10.36 -1.61
C ALA A 113 3.93 11.01 -1.49
N LEU A 114 3.72 11.96 -0.57
CA LEU A 114 2.39 12.57 -0.35
C LEU A 114 1.79 13.21 -1.60
N TYR A 115 2.62 13.78 -2.49
CA TYR A 115 2.17 14.39 -3.73
C TYR A 115 1.38 13.42 -4.64
N LEU A 116 1.53 12.11 -4.47
CA LEU A 116 0.79 11.11 -5.24
C LEU A 116 -0.69 11.05 -4.86
N VAL A 117 -1.04 11.39 -3.62
CA VAL A 117 -2.39 11.19 -3.07
C VAL A 117 -3.00 12.46 -2.47
N GLN A 118 -2.20 13.50 -2.21
CA GLN A 118 -2.61 14.74 -1.55
C GLN A 118 -3.85 15.39 -2.21
N ASP A 119 -3.85 15.50 -3.54
CA ASP A 119 -4.95 16.10 -4.30
C ASP A 119 -6.08 15.10 -4.63
N SER A 120 -5.82 13.79 -4.46
CA SER A 120 -6.80 12.74 -4.76
C SER A 120 -7.75 12.51 -3.58
N ILE A 121 -7.23 12.36 -2.36
CA ILE A 121 -8.04 12.01 -1.18
C ILE A 121 -8.75 13.26 -0.68
N LYS A 122 -10.06 13.14 -0.45
CA LYS A 122 -10.89 14.24 0.04
C LYS A 122 -10.35 14.81 1.36
N GLY A 123 -10.18 16.13 1.43
CA GLY A 123 -9.73 16.82 2.65
C GLY A 123 -8.27 16.60 3.05
N LEU A 124 -7.49 15.80 2.30
CA LEU A 124 -6.10 15.53 2.65
C LEU A 124 -5.20 16.77 2.47
N ASP A 125 -5.35 17.51 1.36
CA ASP A 125 -4.63 18.77 1.15
C ASP A 125 -4.89 19.79 2.28
N ASP A 126 -6.16 19.96 2.68
CA ASP A 126 -6.54 20.89 3.75
C ASP A 126 -5.91 20.50 5.09
N TYR A 127 -5.84 19.20 5.39
CA TYR A 127 -5.17 18.69 6.58
C TYR A 127 -3.66 18.89 6.53
N ILE A 128 -3.02 18.57 5.41
CA ILE A 128 -1.56 18.74 5.21
C ILE A 128 -1.15 20.22 5.33
N ASN A 129 -1.95 21.13 4.77
CA ASN A 129 -1.68 22.56 4.79
C ASN A 129 -2.17 23.26 6.08
N GLY A 130 -2.68 22.51 7.06
CA GLY A 130 -3.11 23.05 8.36
C GLY A 130 -4.38 23.91 8.31
N LYS A 131 -5.17 23.82 7.23
CA LYS A 131 -6.51 24.45 7.19
C LYS A 131 -7.49 23.75 8.15
N THR A 132 -7.23 22.48 8.48
CA THR A 132 -7.89 21.72 9.53
C THR A 132 -6.89 20.83 10.26
N ASN A 133 -7.10 20.63 11.57
CA ASN A 133 -6.37 19.64 12.38
C ASN A 133 -7.22 18.39 12.66
N ASP A 134 -8.45 18.34 12.14
CA ASP A 134 -9.35 17.21 12.32
C ASP A 134 -9.15 16.18 11.20
N PHE A 135 -8.44 15.10 11.51
CA PHE A 135 -8.22 14.02 10.55
C PHE A 135 -9.51 13.29 10.15
N SER A 136 -10.60 13.42 10.91
CA SER A 136 -11.90 12.81 10.55
C SER A 136 -12.50 13.38 9.26
N THR A 137 -12.02 14.55 8.84
CA THR A 137 -12.36 15.20 7.56
C THR A 137 -11.63 14.60 6.35
N VAL A 138 -10.55 13.84 6.59
CA VAL A 138 -9.79 13.16 5.53
C VAL A 138 -10.56 11.93 5.04
N GLY A 139 -10.65 11.78 3.71
CA GLY A 139 -11.39 10.75 2.99
C GLY A 139 -10.75 9.37 3.03
N ILE A 140 -10.32 8.91 4.20
CA ILE A 140 -9.89 7.53 4.46
C ILE A 140 -10.51 7.05 5.76
N LYS A 141 -11.24 5.93 5.74
CA LYS A 141 -11.94 5.41 6.91
C LYS A 141 -11.90 3.89 6.96
N ALA A 142 -11.56 3.35 8.12
CA ALA A 142 -11.85 1.96 8.46
C ALA A 142 -13.26 1.89 9.04
N THR A 143 -14.22 1.30 8.33
CA THR A 143 -15.60 1.16 8.83
C THR A 143 -15.75 -0.02 9.78
N ASP A 144 -14.88 -1.00 9.64
CA ASP A 144 -14.65 -2.13 10.52
C ASP A 144 -13.19 -2.61 10.34
N ASP A 145 -12.80 -3.70 11.01
CA ASP A 145 -11.43 -4.23 10.97
C ASP A 145 -10.97 -4.64 9.56
N TYR A 146 -11.88 -4.93 8.64
CA TYR A 146 -11.57 -5.49 7.31
C TYR A 146 -12.19 -4.71 6.15
N THR A 147 -12.71 -3.51 6.40
CA THR A 147 -13.32 -2.67 5.36
C THR A 147 -12.70 -1.29 5.40
N LEU A 148 -11.95 -0.98 4.35
CA LEU A 148 -11.31 0.32 4.15
C LEU A 148 -12.05 1.10 3.05
N VAL A 149 -12.39 2.34 3.34
CA VAL A 149 -13.11 3.22 2.43
C VAL A 149 -12.27 4.46 2.15
N TYR A 150 -12.07 4.74 0.87
CA TYR A 150 -11.55 6.02 0.41
C TYR A 150 -12.66 6.86 -0.23
N THR A 151 -12.60 8.16 -0.01
CA THR A 151 -13.42 9.16 -0.71
C THR A 151 -12.50 10.14 -1.41
N LEU A 152 -12.66 10.29 -2.71
CA LEU A 152 -11.82 11.15 -3.56
C LEU A 152 -12.45 12.52 -3.77
N ASN A 153 -11.61 13.50 -4.14
CA ASN A 153 -12.06 14.83 -4.55
C ASN A 153 -12.77 14.80 -5.91
N ASN A 154 -12.29 13.96 -6.83
CA ASN A 154 -12.82 13.81 -8.18
C ASN A 154 -12.76 12.35 -8.62
N PRO A 155 -13.55 11.92 -9.62
CA PRO A 155 -13.44 10.58 -10.17
C PRO A 155 -12.06 10.39 -10.82
N GLU A 156 -11.35 9.34 -10.42
CA GLU A 156 -9.98 9.09 -10.85
C GLU A 156 -9.82 7.65 -11.31
N SER A 157 -9.84 7.43 -12.64
CA SER A 157 -9.88 6.09 -13.25
C SER A 157 -8.65 5.23 -12.94
N PHE A 158 -7.55 5.86 -12.55
CA PHE A 158 -6.30 5.19 -12.19
C PHE A 158 -6.07 5.13 -10.68
N TRP A 159 -7.06 5.48 -9.85
CA TRP A 159 -6.92 5.47 -8.38
C TRP A 159 -6.34 4.15 -7.84
N ASN A 160 -6.83 3.03 -8.35
CA ASN A 160 -6.39 1.70 -7.91
C ASN A 160 -4.89 1.46 -8.13
N SER A 161 -4.26 2.07 -9.13
CA SER A 161 -2.81 1.93 -9.33
C SER A 161 -1.98 2.62 -8.24
N LYS A 162 -2.55 3.61 -7.55
CA LYS A 162 -1.93 4.25 -6.38
C LYS A 162 -1.97 3.39 -5.13
N THR A 163 -2.79 2.34 -5.13
CA THR A 163 -2.94 1.42 -3.99
C THR A 163 -2.05 0.18 -4.09
N THR A 164 -1.17 0.12 -5.10
CA THR A 164 -0.22 -0.98 -5.29
C THR A 164 1.08 -0.80 -4.51
N MET A 165 1.27 0.36 -3.89
CA MET A 165 2.30 0.57 -2.89
C MET A 165 1.60 0.53 -1.54
N GLY A 166 2.08 -0.29 -0.61
CA GLY A 166 1.57 -0.33 0.76
C GLY A 166 1.61 1.02 1.45
#